data_AF-A0A945JQ62-F1
#
_entry.id   AF-A0A945JQ62-F1
#
_cell.length_a   1.000
_cell.length_b   1.000
_cell.length_c   1.000
_cell.angle_alpha   90.00
_cell.angle_beta   90.00
_cell.angle_gamma   90.00
#
_symmetry.space_group_name_H-M   'P 1'
#
loop_
_entity.id
_entity.type
_entity.pdbx_description
1 polymer ?
#
loop_
_entity_poly.entity_id
_entity_poly.type
_entity_poly.pdbx_seq_one_letter_code
_entity_poly.pdbx_strand_id
1 'polypeptide(L)'
;MSGFFSQARAALAIELEKFRNRQFLEATMAASALVASADGEVNITELNMIDQALEAIHELNIYDPHDAVNIYRDYADGLYKNPPATREKAMKAVARMAGDAHAARLLIKVCVAIGKSDEDFSDEEKAVIAELCDAVALDCAELGL
;
A
#
# COMPACT_ATOMS: atom_id res chain seq x y z
N MET A 1 1.87 -22.74 36.60
CA MET A 1 2.84 -22.24 35.61
C MET A 1 2.33 -22.21 34.16
N SER A 2 1.11 -22.68 33.86
CA SER A 2 0.53 -22.71 32.50
C SER A 2 -0.08 -21.38 32.02
N GLY A 3 -0.50 -20.48 32.92
CA GLY A 3 -1.17 -19.22 32.55
C GLY A 3 -0.27 -18.08 32.08
N PHE A 4 1.00 -18.06 32.50
CA PHE A 4 1.96 -17.03 32.09
C PHE A 4 2.38 -17.22 30.62
N PHE A 5 2.62 -18.47 30.21
CA PHE A 5 3.03 -18.79 28.85
C PHE A 5 1.89 -18.57 27.83
N SER A 6 0.62 -18.79 28.22
CA SER A 6 -0.53 -18.49 27.37
C SER A 6 -0.78 -16.98 27.24
N GLN A 7 -0.65 -16.20 28.32
CA GLN A 7 -0.72 -14.73 28.25
C GLN A 7 0.43 -14.13 27.42
N ALA A 8 1.66 -14.62 27.60
CA ALA A 8 2.81 -14.17 26.80
C ALA A 8 2.62 -14.50 25.30
N ARG A 9 2.12 -15.69 24.96
CA ARG A 9 1.80 -16.04 23.56
C ARG A 9 0.68 -15.17 22.97
N ALA A 10 -0.35 -14.86 23.75
CA ALA A 10 -1.43 -13.97 23.30
C ALA A 10 -0.93 -12.55 23.06
N ALA A 11 -0.13 -11.99 23.98
CA ALA A 11 0.48 -10.68 23.80
C ALA A 11 1.43 -10.62 22.60
N LEU A 12 2.25 -11.66 22.40
CA LEU A 12 3.12 -11.78 21.22
C LEU A 12 2.34 -11.90 19.92
N ALA A 13 1.23 -12.65 19.91
CA ALA A 13 0.37 -12.76 18.73
C ALA A 13 -0.26 -11.40 18.37
N ILE A 14 -0.74 -10.63 19.36
CA ILE A 14 -1.30 -9.29 19.16
C ILE A 14 -0.24 -8.34 18.59
N GLU A 15 0.98 -8.32 19.14
CA GLU A 15 2.05 -7.46 18.63
C GLU A 15 2.50 -7.86 17.22
N LEU A 16 2.56 -9.16 16.93
CA LEU A 16 2.88 -9.65 15.58
C LEU A 16 1.80 -9.26 14.57
N GLU A 17 0.53 -9.33 14.98
CA GLU A 17 -0.61 -8.92 14.15
C GLU A 17 -0.54 -7.42 13.84
N LYS A 18 -0.37 -6.57 14.85
CA LYS A 18 -0.15 -5.12 14.67
C LYS A 18 1.03 -4.82 13.76
N PHE A 19 2.14 -5.54 13.91
CA PHE A 19 3.32 -5.34 13.09
C PHE A 19 3.07 -5.67 11.61
N ARG A 20 2.49 -6.84 11.32
CA ARG A 20 2.09 -7.20 9.94
C ARG A 20 1.10 -6.19 9.37
N ASN A 21 0.16 -5.75 10.19
CA ASN A 21 -0.84 -4.77 9.79
C ASN A 21 -0.18 -3.46 9.38
N ARG A 22 0.76 -2.96 10.19
CA ARG A 22 1.52 -1.73 9.87
C ARG A 22 2.38 -1.88 8.61
N GLN A 23 3.02 -3.03 8.42
CA GLN A 23 3.80 -3.30 7.19
C GLN A 23 2.91 -3.31 5.96
N PHE A 24 1.71 -3.88 6.05
CA PHE A 24 0.73 -3.87 4.98
C PHE A 24 0.26 -2.45 4.66
N LEU A 25 -0.07 -1.65 5.68
CA LEU A 25 -0.47 -0.26 5.50
C LEU A 25 0.64 0.56 4.82
N GLU A 26 1.88 0.40 5.30
CA GLU A 26 3.03 1.10 4.74
C GLU A 26 3.25 0.72 3.27
N ALA A 27 3.23 -0.58 2.95
CA ALA A 27 3.39 -1.06 1.59
C ALA A 27 2.29 -0.54 0.66
N THR A 28 1.04 -0.54 1.14
CA THR A 28 -0.12 -0.09 0.36
C THR A 28 -0.03 1.41 0.07
N MET A 29 0.20 2.24 1.09
CA MET A 29 0.33 3.69 0.89
C MET A 29 1.55 4.06 0.04
N ALA A 30 2.66 3.36 0.19
CA ALA A 30 3.85 3.57 -0.63
C ALA A 30 3.62 3.21 -2.11
N ALA A 31 2.92 2.09 -2.37
CA ALA A 31 2.55 1.67 -3.71
C ALA A 31 1.57 2.64 -4.37
N SER A 32 0.56 3.09 -3.62
CA SER A 32 -0.40 4.09 -4.09
C SER A 32 0.28 5.42 -4.44
N ALA A 33 1.20 5.90 -3.60
CA ALA A 33 1.96 7.12 -3.88
C ALA A 33 2.85 6.97 -5.12
N LEU A 34 3.40 5.78 -5.38
CA LEU A 34 4.14 5.50 -6.60
C LEU A 34 3.26 5.61 -7.85
N VAL A 35 2.09 4.99 -7.82
CA VAL A 35 1.13 5.02 -8.94
C VAL A 35 0.67 6.45 -9.20
N ALA A 36 0.25 7.18 -8.15
CA ALA A 36 -0.18 8.57 -8.28
C ALA A 36 0.92 9.52 -8.76
N SER A 37 2.20 9.20 -8.52
CA SER A 37 3.33 10.00 -9.01
C SER A 37 3.79 9.65 -10.43
N ALA A 38 3.16 8.66 -11.09
CA ALA A 38 3.67 8.09 -12.33
C ALA A 38 3.62 9.06 -13.52
N ASP A 39 2.61 9.93 -13.58
CA ASP A 39 2.41 10.93 -14.62
C ASP A 39 3.15 12.27 -14.34
N GLY A 40 3.69 12.41 -13.13
CA GLY A 40 4.43 13.59 -12.69
C GLY A 40 3.57 14.77 -12.23
N GLU A 41 2.24 14.66 -12.26
CA GLU A 41 1.32 15.68 -11.73
C GLU A 41 0.70 15.21 -10.42
N VAL A 42 1.43 15.42 -9.31
CA VAL A 42 0.91 15.30 -7.94
C VAL A 42 -0.11 16.42 -7.72
N ASN A 43 -1.39 16.20 -8.08
CA ASN A 43 -2.44 17.19 -7.95
C ASN A 43 -3.13 17.11 -6.58
N ILE A 44 -3.56 18.25 -6.03
CA ILE A 44 -4.22 18.38 -4.72
C ILE A 44 -5.53 17.55 -4.63
N THR A 45 -6.06 17.11 -5.77
CA THR A 45 -7.15 16.12 -5.90
C THR A 45 -6.83 14.77 -5.23
N GLU A 46 -5.55 14.49 -4.94
CA GLU A 46 -5.05 13.34 -4.19
C GLU A 46 -5.69 13.14 -2.80
N LEU A 47 -6.26 14.18 -2.19
CA LEU A 47 -6.99 14.01 -0.92
C LEU A 47 -8.26 13.17 -1.07
N ASN A 48 -8.97 13.26 -2.20
CA ASN A 48 -10.14 12.42 -2.47
C ASN A 48 -9.76 10.97 -2.81
N MET A 49 -8.56 10.78 -3.37
CA MET A 49 -7.96 9.45 -3.60
C MET A 49 -7.67 8.73 -2.29
N ILE A 50 -7.18 9.49 -1.30
CA ILE A 50 -6.92 8.99 0.04
C ILE A 50 -8.22 8.57 0.71
N ASP A 51 -9.31 9.35 0.60
CA ASP A 51 -10.61 8.94 1.16
C ASP A 51 -11.14 7.63 0.54
N GLN A 52 -10.93 7.39 -0.76
CA GLN A 52 -11.29 6.12 -1.40
C GLN A 52 -10.38 4.97 -0.98
N ALA A 53 -9.07 5.23 -0.85
CA ALA A 53 -8.13 4.26 -0.29
C ALA A 53 -8.54 3.90 1.14
N LEU A 54 -8.97 4.89 1.92
CA LEU A 54 -9.46 4.75 3.28
C LEU A 54 -10.79 3.99 3.33
N GLU A 55 -11.74 4.20 2.42
CA GLU A 55 -12.95 3.38 2.34
C GLU A 55 -12.62 1.90 2.07
N ALA A 56 -11.72 1.63 1.12
CA ALA A 56 -11.25 0.27 0.84
C ALA A 56 -10.50 -0.35 2.04
N ILE A 57 -9.79 0.47 2.83
CA ILE A 57 -9.07 0.05 4.03
C ILE A 57 -9.99 -0.05 5.26
N HIS A 58 -11.09 0.71 5.32
CA HIS A 58 -12.05 0.73 6.42
C HIS A 58 -12.82 -0.59 6.50
N GLU A 59 -13.02 -1.29 5.36
CA GLU A 59 -13.50 -2.68 5.35
C GLU A 59 -12.55 -3.65 6.09
N LEU A 60 -11.26 -3.30 6.20
CA LEU A 60 -10.27 -4.09 6.94
C LEU A 60 -10.33 -3.85 8.45
N ASN A 61 -11.06 -2.82 8.93
CA ASN A 61 -11.43 -2.60 10.33
C ASN A 61 -10.27 -2.62 11.36
N ILE A 62 -9.05 -2.32 10.91
CA ILE A 62 -7.80 -2.57 11.66
C ILE A 62 -6.90 -1.32 11.78
N TYR A 63 -7.25 -0.19 11.15
CA TYR A 63 -6.33 0.94 10.96
C TYR A 63 -6.92 2.31 11.29
N ASP A 64 -6.06 3.24 11.74
CA ASP A 64 -6.38 4.66 11.83
C ASP A 64 -6.21 5.31 10.44
N PRO A 65 -7.28 5.89 9.87
CA PRO A 65 -7.20 6.59 8.59
C PRO A 65 -6.14 7.69 8.54
N HIS A 66 -5.91 8.40 9.64
CA HIS A 66 -4.93 9.48 9.71
C HIS A 66 -3.50 8.96 9.56
N ASP A 67 -3.19 7.78 10.09
CA ASP A 67 -1.87 7.17 9.93
C ASP A 67 -1.60 6.79 8.47
N ALA A 68 -2.62 6.28 7.76
CA ALA A 68 -2.53 5.97 6.35
C ALA A 68 -2.21 7.23 5.52
N VAL A 69 -2.95 8.32 5.77
CA VAL A 69 -2.75 9.62 5.11
C VAL A 69 -1.34 10.14 5.34
N ASN A 70 -0.83 10.06 6.57
CA ASN A 70 0.50 10.54 6.91
C ASN A 70 1.59 9.75 6.19
N ILE A 71 1.48 8.42 6.16
CA ILE A 71 2.44 7.57 5.45
C ILE A 71 2.41 7.89 3.94
N TYR A 72 1.22 8.01 3.35
CA TYR A 72 1.09 8.35 1.94
C TYR A 72 1.79 9.68 1.62
N ARG A 73 1.50 10.73 2.40
CA ARG A 73 2.11 12.06 2.22
C ARG A 73 3.63 12.02 2.35
N ASP A 74 4.17 11.26 3.30
CA ASP A 74 5.62 11.10 3.45
C ASP A 74 6.28 10.49 2.20
N TYR A 75 5.62 9.50 1.58
CA TYR A 75 6.10 8.91 0.33
C TYR A 75 5.91 9.85 -0.87
N ALA A 76 4.78 10.53 -0.99
CA ALA A 76 4.54 11.52 -2.05
C ALA A 76 5.55 12.67 -2.01
N ASP A 77 5.76 13.26 -0.83
CA ASP A 77 6.80 14.27 -0.59
C ASP A 77 8.20 13.75 -0.92
N GLY A 78 8.48 12.50 -0.56
CA GLY A 78 9.75 11.85 -0.82
C GLY A 78 9.97 11.63 -2.32
N LEU A 79 8.92 11.29 -3.06
CA LEU A 79 8.95 11.12 -4.51
C LEU A 79 9.16 12.46 -5.21
N TYR A 80 8.62 13.56 -4.69
CA TYR A 80 8.89 14.91 -5.18
C TYR A 80 10.34 15.36 -4.90
N LYS A 81 10.86 15.12 -3.69
CA LYS A 81 12.19 15.59 -3.26
C LYS A 81 13.35 14.74 -3.79
N ASN A 82 13.20 13.42 -3.78
CA ASN A 82 14.21 12.46 -4.25
C ASN A 82 13.52 11.20 -4.82
N PRO A 83 12.99 11.30 -6.06
CA PRO A 83 12.25 10.21 -6.70
C PRO A 83 12.98 8.85 -6.68
N PRO A 84 14.26 8.73 -7.07
CA PRO A 84 14.89 7.42 -7.18
C PRO A 84 15.07 6.72 -5.82
N ALA A 85 15.46 7.45 -4.77
CA ALA A 85 15.62 6.87 -3.45
C ALA A 85 14.28 6.46 -2.82
N THR A 86 13.26 7.29 -2.97
CA THR A 86 11.93 7.01 -2.41
C THR A 86 11.25 5.87 -3.15
N ARG A 87 11.42 5.78 -4.48
CA ARG A 87 10.94 4.64 -5.26
C ARG A 87 11.57 3.32 -4.82
N GLU A 88 12.87 3.29 -4.61
CA GLU A 88 13.55 2.09 -4.10
C GLU A 88 13.00 1.67 -2.73
N LYS A 89 12.74 2.65 -1.84
CA LYS A 89 12.16 2.39 -0.52
C LYS A 89 10.73 1.84 -0.63
N ALA A 90 9.90 2.43 -1.48
CA ALA A 90 8.52 1.99 -1.71
C ALA A 90 8.48 0.57 -2.29
N MET A 91 9.27 0.27 -3.32
CA MET A 91 9.39 -1.07 -3.91
C MET A 91 9.86 -2.11 -2.88
N LYS A 92 10.80 -1.76 -1.99
CA LYS A 92 11.22 -2.64 -0.89
C LYS A 92 10.10 -2.90 0.13
N ALA A 93 9.25 -1.92 0.42
CA ALA A 93 8.11 -2.11 1.30
C ALA A 93 7.10 -3.07 0.68
N VAL A 94 6.81 -2.89 -0.62
CA VAL A 94 5.92 -3.75 -1.41
C VAL A 94 6.44 -5.18 -1.50
N ALA A 95 7.71 -5.38 -1.83
CA ALA A 95 8.31 -6.72 -1.96
C ALA A 95 8.23 -7.56 -0.67
N ARG A 96 8.12 -6.94 0.51
CA ARG A 96 7.91 -7.66 1.77
C ARG A 96 6.56 -8.37 1.82
N MET A 97 5.58 -7.90 1.05
CA MET A 97 4.24 -8.50 0.98
C MET A 97 4.18 -9.71 0.05
N ALA A 98 5.24 -10.00 -0.73
CA ALA A 98 5.31 -11.17 -1.61
C ALA A 98 5.10 -12.51 -0.88
N GLY A 99 5.39 -12.55 0.43
CA GLY A 99 5.17 -13.74 1.26
C GLY A 99 3.70 -14.00 1.63
N ASP A 100 2.80 -13.05 1.37
CA ASP A 100 1.36 -13.14 1.66
C ASP A 100 0.53 -12.78 0.42
N ALA A 101 0.10 -13.81 -0.31
CA ALA A 101 -0.67 -13.63 -1.54
C ALA A 101 -2.04 -12.96 -1.33
N HIS A 102 -2.61 -13.01 -0.11
CA HIS A 102 -3.85 -12.30 0.18
C HIS A 102 -3.58 -10.80 0.32
N ALA A 103 -2.59 -10.44 1.15
CA ALA A 103 -2.16 -9.06 1.33
C ALA A 103 -1.68 -8.44 0.01
N ALA A 104 -0.85 -9.15 -0.76
CA ALA A 104 -0.35 -8.67 -2.04
C ALA A 104 -1.50 -8.35 -3.03
N ARG A 105 -2.51 -9.23 -3.14
CA ARG A 105 -3.67 -8.98 -4.01
C ARG A 105 -4.49 -7.78 -3.57
N LEU A 106 -4.68 -7.63 -2.26
CA LEU A 106 -5.41 -6.52 -1.70
C LEU A 106 -4.69 -5.19 -1.94
N LEU A 107 -3.37 -5.16 -1.74
CA LEU A 107 -2.52 -4.00 -2.03
C LEU A 107 -2.69 -3.56 -3.49
N ILE A 108 -2.54 -4.48 -4.46
CA ILE A 108 -2.70 -4.12 -5.87
C ILE A 108 -4.12 -3.63 -6.17
N LYS A 109 -5.16 -4.26 -5.61
CA LYS A 109 -6.54 -3.78 -5.78
C LYS A 109 -6.74 -2.36 -5.29
N VAL A 110 -6.14 -1.99 -4.16
CA VAL A 110 -6.16 -0.62 -3.65
C VAL A 110 -5.45 0.32 -4.62
N CYS A 111 -4.28 -0.05 -5.15
CA CYS A 111 -3.57 0.75 -6.14
C CYS A 111 -4.38 0.95 -7.43
N VAL A 112 -5.05 -0.09 -7.93
CA VAL A 112 -5.92 -0.01 -9.11
C VAL A 112 -7.15 0.85 -8.84
N ALA A 113 -7.77 0.73 -7.66
CA ALA A 113 -8.92 1.55 -7.29
C ALA A 113 -8.55 3.04 -7.24
N ILE A 114 -7.36 3.36 -6.72
CA ILE A 114 -6.81 4.71 -6.70
C ILE A 114 -6.54 5.19 -8.12
N GLY A 115 -5.78 4.46 -8.94
CA GLY A 115 -5.51 4.87 -10.32
C GLY A 115 -6.77 5.05 -11.18
N LYS A 116 -7.83 4.27 -10.93
CA LYS A 116 -9.12 4.42 -11.65
C LYS A 116 -10.01 5.56 -11.14
N SER A 117 -9.59 6.29 -10.11
CA SER A 117 -10.37 7.42 -9.60
C SER A 117 -10.24 8.66 -10.48
N ASP A 118 -9.20 8.77 -11.30
CA ASP A 118 -9.19 9.74 -12.41
C ASP A 118 -9.84 9.08 -13.64
N GLU A 119 -10.55 9.84 -14.46
CA GLU A 119 -11.36 9.30 -15.57
C GLU A 119 -10.51 8.62 -16.66
N ASP A 120 -9.18 8.73 -16.61
CA ASP A 120 -8.26 8.14 -17.56
C ASP A 120 -7.11 7.42 -16.85
N PHE A 121 -7.15 6.08 -16.84
CA PHE A 121 -6.07 5.26 -16.29
C PHE A 121 -4.94 5.17 -17.33
N SER A 122 -3.89 5.96 -17.08
CA SER A 122 -2.78 6.20 -18.01
C SER A 122 -1.90 4.96 -18.22
N ASP A 123 -1.13 4.96 -19.30
CA ASP A 123 -0.20 3.87 -19.59
C ASP A 123 1.00 3.87 -18.63
N GLU A 124 1.36 5.04 -18.10
CA GLU A 124 2.36 5.24 -17.05
C GLU A 124 1.93 4.59 -15.72
N GLU A 125 0.67 4.78 -15.30
CA GLU A 125 0.14 4.14 -14.10
C GLU A 125 0.05 2.61 -14.27
N LYS A 126 -0.39 2.13 -15.43
CA LYS A 126 -0.38 0.68 -15.77
C LYS A 126 1.01 0.10 -15.67
N ALA A 127 2.03 0.80 -16.17
CA ALA A 127 3.42 0.35 -16.11
C ALA A 127 3.89 0.23 -14.65
N VAL A 128 3.56 1.20 -13.79
CA VAL A 128 3.90 1.12 -12.36
C VAL A 128 3.16 -0.04 -11.68
N ILE A 129 1.87 -0.26 -11.97
CA ILE A 129 1.14 -1.40 -11.40
C ILE A 129 1.74 -2.75 -11.86
N ALA A 130 2.16 -2.86 -13.12
CA ALA A 130 2.86 -4.06 -13.61
C ALA A 130 4.16 -4.32 -12.83
N GLU A 131 4.96 -3.28 -12.57
CA GLU A 131 6.16 -3.42 -11.74
C GLU A 131 5.84 -3.82 -10.29
N LEU A 132 4.75 -3.30 -9.73
CA LEU A 132 4.30 -3.66 -8.38
C LEU A 132 3.85 -5.13 -8.32
N CYS A 133 3.14 -5.62 -9.33
CA CYS A 133 2.76 -7.04 -9.46
C CYS A 133 3.99 -7.95 -9.49
N ASP A 134 5.00 -7.60 -10.29
CA ASP A 134 6.27 -8.33 -10.36
C ASP A 134 6.96 -8.36 -9.00
N ALA A 135 6.97 -7.24 -8.27
CA ALA A 135 7.60 -7.13 -6.96
C ALA A 135 6.94 -8.01 -5.88
N VAL A 136 5.64 -8.29 -6.00
CA VAL A 136 4.91 -9.18 -5.08
C VAL A 136 4.74 -10.60 -5.63
N ALA A 137 5.34 -10.92 -6.77
CA ALA A 137 5.22 -12.21 -7.47
C ALA A 137 3.75 -12.61 -7.74
N LEU A 138 2.91 -11.64 -8.12
CA LEU A 138 1.54 -11.87 -8.54
C LEU A 138 1.39 -11.74 -10.06
N ASP A 139 0.47 -12.53 -10.62
CA ASP A 139 0.07 -12.37 -12.01
C ASP A 139 -0.92 -11.20 -12.13
N CYS A 140 -0.46 -10.11 -12.73
CA CYS A 140 -1.25 -8.91 -12.96
C CYS A 140 -2.47 -9.17 -13.87
N ALA A 141 -2.43 -10.21 -14.71
CA ALA A 141 -3.55 -10.58 -15.59
C ALA A 141 -4.79 -11.07 -14.83
N GLU A 142 -4.63 -11.60 -13.62
CA GLU A 142 -5.76 -12.03 -12.77
C GLU A 142 -6.55 -10.85 -12.19
N LEU A 143 -6.00 -9.64 -12.23
CA LEU A 143 -6.54 -8.45 -11.56
C LEU A 143 -7.38 -7.55 -12.48
N GLY A 144 -7.54 -7.93 -13.76
CA GLY A 144 -8.40 -7.24 -14.71
C GLY A 144 -7.86 -5.88 -15.20
N LEU A 145 -6.53 -5.78 -15.27
CA LEU A 145 -5.79 -4.68 -15.90
C LEU A 145 -5.60 -4.93 -17.39
#